data_AF-A0A2V9WPP4-F1
#
_entry.id   AF-A0A2V9WPP4-F1
#
_cell.length_a   1.000
_cell.length_b   1.000
_cell.length_c   1.000
_cell.angle_alpha   90.00
_cell.angle_beta   90.00
_cell.angle_gamma   90.00
#
_symmetry.space_group_name_H-M   'P 1'
#
loop_
_entity.id
_entity.type
_entity.pdbx_description
1 polymer ?
#
loop_
_entity_poly.entity_id
_entity_poly.type
_entity_poly.pdbx_seq_one_letter_code
_entity_poly.pdbx_strand_id
1 'polypeptide(L)'
;MGQPGEEKKVRAMNWIAEPHFQGWTCSRCEWKYPLPTLLNDPQAKTAYDRLASAKFREHACADHLARLAPEPGKNFAVHIRKLVAQGFKPKDAVEIFLQEVMLEHRNEPKVLEQARTAGDDFLRRVRNGLL
;
A
#
# COMPACT_ATOMS: atom_id res chain seq x y z
N MET A 1 -36.16 -22.71 6.31
CA MET A 1 -34.70 -22.74 6.08
C MET A 1 -34.37 -21.63 5.08
N GLY A 2 -34.02 -20.44 5.56
CA GLY A 2 -33.69 -19.28 4.72
C GLY A 2 -32.18 -19.16 4.59
N GLN A 3 -31.69 -19.20 3.36
CA GLN A 3 -30.29 -18.91 3.02
C GLN A 3 -29.98 -17.45 3.43
N PRO A 4 -28.95 -17.16 4.25
CA PRO A 4 -28.51 -15.79 4.43
C PRO A 4 -27.75 -15.35 3.17
N GLY A 5 -28.32 -14.34 2.52
CA GLY A 5 -27.85 -13.79 1.26
C GLY A 5 -26.43 -13.23 1.33
N GLU A 6 -25.86 -13.09 0.14
CA GLU A 6 -24.59 -12.43 -0.14
C GLU A 6 -24.45 -11.11 0.63
N GLU A 7 -23.67 -11.17 1.70
CA GLU A 7 -23.37 -10.05 2.58
C GLU A 7 -22.47 -9.07 1.81
N LYS A 8 -23.04 -7.97 1.32
CA LYS A 8 -22.28 -6.77 0.96
C LYS A 8 -21.41 -6.43 2.16
N LYS A 9 -20.10 -6.75 2.13
CA LYS A 9 -19.15 -6.44 3.21
C LYS A 9 -19.19 -4.95 3.53
N VAL A 10 -20.01 -4.57 4.51
CA VAL A 10 -20.11 -3.21 5.02
C VAL A 10 -18.77 -2.89 5.69
N ARG A 11 -18.19 -1.71 5.40
CA ARG A 11 -16.99 -1.28 6.14
C ARG A 11 -17.39 -1.15 7.61
N ALA A 12 -16.67 -1.83 8.49
CA ALA A 12 -16.86 -1.75 9.93
C ALA A 12 -15.66 -1.06 10.56
N MET A 13 -15.92 -0.29 11.61
CA MET A 13 -14.90 0.30 12.45
C MET A 13 -14.64 -0.67 13.61
N ASN A 14 -13.38 -1.10 13.79
CA ASN A 14 -12.99 -2.05 14.83
C ASN A 14 -12.04 -1.39 15.81
N TRP A 15 -12.25 -1.66 17.10
CA TRP A 15 -11.31 -1.27 18.13
C TRP A 15 -10.20 -2.30 18.23
N ILE A 16 -8.95 -1.85 18.18
CA ILE A 16 -7.77 -2.68 18.40
C ILE A 16 -7.03 -2.15 19.63
N ALA A 17 -6.65 -3.06 20.52
CA ALA A 17 -5.86 -2.78 21.71
C ALA A 17 -4.69 -3.78 21.79
N GLU A 18 -3.69 -3.55 20.94
CA GLU A 18 -2.43 -4.30 20.92
C GLU A 18 -1.37 -3.57 21.75
N PRO A 19 -0.32 -4.27 22.24
CA PRO A 19 0.74 -3.68 23.07
C PRO A 19 1.44 -2.46 22.46
N HIS A 20 1.49 -2.39 21.12
CA HIS A 20 2.14 -1.32 20.36
C HIS A 20 1.16 -0.38 19.64
N PHE A 21 -0.15 -0.66 19.71
CA PHE A 21 -1.17 0.13 19.04
C PHE A 21 -2.51 -0.03 19.72
N GLN A 22 -3.07 1.08 20.19
CA GLN A 22 -4.45 1.15 20.64
C GLN A 22 -5.18 2.18 19.80
N GLY A 23 -6.33 1.84 19.23
CA GLY A 23 -7.07 2.76 18.37
C GLY A 23 -8.14 2.12 17.50
N TRP A 24 -8.79 2.95 16.68
CA TRP A 24 -9.80 2.52 15.73
C TRP A 24 -9.18 2.17 14.38
N THR A 25 -9.68 1.11 13.76
CA THR A 25 -9.26 0.67 12.42
C THR A 25 -10.44 0.35 11.53
N CYS A 26 -10.22 0.37 10.22
CA CYS A 26 -11.22 -0.06 9.25
C CYS A 26 -11.05 -1.56 8.94
N SER A 27 -12.14 -2.32 8.87
CA SER A 27 -12.11 -3.73 8.45
C SER A 27 -11.73 -3.95 6.98
N ARG A 28 -11.78 -2.89 6.16
CA ARG A 28 -11.58 -2.98 4.70
C ARG A 28 -10.33 -2.30 4.17
N CYS A 29 -9.64 -1.49 4.96
CA CYS A 29 -8.41 -0.82 4.55
C CYS A 29 -7.49 -0.59 5.75
N GLU A 30 -6.23 -0.23 5.51
CA GLU A 30 -5.24 0.04 6.57
C GLU A 30 -5.43 1.42 7.24
N TRP A 31 -6.66 1.95 7.24
CA TRP A 31 -6.97 3.16 7.99
C TRP A 31 -6.83 2.87 9.48
N LYS A 32 -5.95 3.63 10.15
CA LYS A 32 -5.66 3.54 11.58
C LYS A 32 -5.84 4.92 12.20
N TYR A 33 -6.58 4.97 13.29
CA TYR A 33 -6.78 6.16 14.11
C TYR A 33 -6.30 5.81 15.53
N PRO A 34 -5.01 6.08 15.84
CA PRO A 34 -4.42 5.73 17.13
C PRO A 34 -4.98 6.59 18.25
N LEU A 35 -5.28 5.96 19.38
CA LEU A 35 -5.64 6.62 20.61
C LEU A 35 -4.41 7.37 21.15
N PRO A 36 -4.51 8.68 21.39
CA PRO A 36 -3.44 9.41 22.06
C PRO A 36 -3.18 8.82 23.44
N THR A 37 -1.91 8.58 23.76
CA THR A 37 -1.45 7.95 25.03
C THR A 37 -1.84 8.73 26.29
N LEU A 38 -2.34 9.95 26.15
CA LEU A 38 -2.74 10.85 27.23
C LEU A 38 -4.25 10.91 27.47
N LEU A 39 -5.04 10.08 26.80
CA LEU A 39 -6.51 10.10 26.90
C LEU A 39 -7.04 9.25 28.08
N ASN A 40 -6.79 9.71 29.31
CA ASN A 40 -7.29 9.05 30.52
C ASN A 40 -8.69 9.51 30.96
N ASP A 41 -9.17 10.63 30.40
CA ASP A 41 -10.45 11.21 30.78
C ASP A 41 -11.65 10.52 30.06
N PRO A 42 -12.73 10.15 30.77
CA PRO A 42 -13.88 9.46 30.19
C PRO A 42 -14.71 10.32 29.22
N GLN A 43 -14.77 11.65 29.42
CA GLN A 43 -15.38 12.54 28.43
C GLN A 43 -14.51 12.65 27.19
N ALA A 44 -13.19 12.70 27.36
CA ALA A 44 -12.25 12.72 26.25
C ALA A 44 -12.35 11.44 25.40
N LYS A 45 -12.53 10.26 26.00
CA LYS A 45 -12.80 9.00 25.29
C LYS A 45 -14.08 9.05 24.46
N THR A 46 -15.15 9.63 25.01
CA THR A 46 -16.43 9.77 24.29
C THR A 46 -16.31 10.74 23.11
N ALA A 47 -15.59 11.86 23.29
CA ALA A 47 -15.30 12.80 22.21
C ALA A 47 -14.43 12.15 21.12
N TYR A 48 -13.45 11.35 21.53
CA TYR A 48 -12.57 10.61 20.63
C TYR A 48 -13.33 9.59 19.78
N ASP A 49 -14.26 8.83 20.38
CA ASP A 49 -15.11 7.90 19.64
C ASP A 49 -15.95 8.62 18.57
N ARG A 50 -16.55 9.77 18.92
CA ARG A 50 -17.31 10.60 17.98
C ARG A 50 -16.43 11.13 16.85
N LEU A 51 -15.23 11.59 17.15
CA LEU A 51 -14.26 12.05 16.15
C LEU A 51 -13.81 10.91 15.23
N ALA A 52 -13.52 9.74 15.80
CA ALA A 52 -13.15 8.56 15.04
C ALA A 52 -14.28 8.14 14.08
N SER A 53 -15.53 8.14 14.55
CA SER A 53 -16.70 7.84 13.73
C SER A 53 -16.90 8.87 12.60
N ALA A 54 -16.71 10.16 12.88
CA ALA A 54 -16.76 11.20 11.85
C ALA A 54 -15.65 11.00 10.80
N LYS A 55 -14.40 10.79 11.23
CA LYS A 55 -13.25 10.52 10.35
C LYS A 55 -13.42 9.21 9.57
N PHE A 56 -14.06 8.21 10.18
CA PHE A 56 -14.42 6.95 9.53
C PHE A 56 -15.46 7.16 8.41
N ARG A 57 -16.34 8.17 8.52
CA ARG A 57 -17.26 8.50 7.43
C ARG A 57 -16.57 9.29 6.31
N GLU A 58 -15.67 10.19 6.68
CA GLU A 58 -14.90 11.04 5.76
C GLU A 58 -13.86 10.26 4.95
N HIS A 59 -13.25 9.20 5.51
CA HIS A 59 -12.20 8.48 4.79
C HIS A 59 -12.77 7.69 3.60
N ALA A 60 -12.12 7.83 2.45
CA ALA A 60 -12.41 7.07 1.25
C ALA A 60 -11.67 5.72 1.30
N CYS A 61 -12.35 4.65 1.71
CA CYS A 61 -11.73 3.30 1.76
C CYS A 61 -11.11 2.89 0.42
N ALA A 62 -11.74 3.28 -0.70
CA ALA A 62 -11.28 2.97 -2.05
C ALA A 62 -9.95 3.68 -2.40
N ASP A 63 -9.75 4.91 -1.91
CA ASP A 63 -8.50 5.66 -2.14
C ASP A 63 -7.33 5.05 -1.34
N HIS A 64 -7.58 4.62 -0.11
CA HIS A 64 -6.58 3.90 0.68
C HIS A 64 -6.22 2.53 0.09
N LEU A 65 -7.20 1.81 -0.46
CA LEU A 65 -6.94 0.57 -1.19
C LEU A 65 -6.18 0.82 -2.49
N ALA A 66 -6.43 1.92 -3.20
CA ALA A 66 -5.66 2.30 -4.39
C ALA A 66 -4.21 2.70 -4.04
N ARG A 67 -3.97 3.30 -2.87
CA ARG A 67 -2.62 3.58 -2.35
C ARG A 67 -1.87 2.34 -1.88
N LEU A 68 -2.60 1.32 -1.41
CA LEU A 68 -2.07 0.03 -0.96
C LEU A 68 -2.01 -1.01 -2.08
N ALA A 69 -2.71 -0.78 -3.21
CA ALA A 69 -2.50 -1.56 -4.40
C ALA A 69 -1.01 -1.48 -4.69
N PRO A 70 -0.30 -2.62 -4.73
CA PRO A 70 1.11 -2.61 -5.08
C PRO A 70 1.16 -1.99 -6.47
N GLU A 71 1.57 -0.72 -6.55
CA GLU A 71 1.86 -0.11 -7.83
C GLU A 71 2.93 -1.03 -8.42
N PRO A 72 2.65 -1.74 -9.54
CA PRO A 72 3.60 -2.69 -10.09
C PRO A 72 4.98 -2.02 -10.26
N GLY A 73 5.00 -0.71 -10.59
CA GLY A 73 6.20 0.14 -10.64
C GLY A 73 6.99 0.35 -9.34
N LYS A 74 6.38 0.33 -8.15
CA LYS A 74 7.11 0.50 -6.87
C LYS A 74 7.94 -0.74 -6.53
N ASN A 75 7.42 -1.93 -6.80
CA ASN A 75 8.20 -3.17 -6.63
C ASN A 75 9.33 -3.27 -7.66
N PHE A 76 9.10 -2.79 -8.89
CA PHE A 76 10.10 -2.80 -9.96
C PHE A 76 11.31 -1.90 -9.67
N ALA A 77 11.07 -0.65 -9.23
CA ALA A 77 12.17 0.25 -8.88
C ALA A 77 13.01 -0.28 -7.71
N VAL A 78 12.37 -0.92 -6.71
CA VAL A 78 13.09 -1.57 -5.60
C VAL A 78 13.94 -2.74 -6.11
N HIS A 79 13.42 -3.55 -7.03
CA HIS A 79 14.16 -4.66 -7.62
C HIS A 79 15.39 -4.16 -8.41
N ILE A 80 15.21 -3.17 -9.28
CA ILE A 80 16.32 -2.58 -10.07
C ILE A 80 17.37 -1.96 -9.14
N ARG A 81 16.97 -1.24 -8.07
CA ARG A 81 17.92 -0.70 -7.07
C ARG A 81 18.73 -1.79 -6.39
N LYS A 82 18.10 -2.92 -6.08
CA LYS A 82 18.79 -4.06 -5.45
C LYS A 82 19.88 -4.63 -6.38
N LEU A 83 19.61 -4.72 -7.68
CA LEU A 83 20.60 -5.11 -8.68
C LEU A 83 21.74 -4.08 -8.76
N VAL A 84 21.43 -2.78 -8.79
CA VAL A 84 22.46 -1.74 -8.79
C VAL A 84 23.33 -1.79 -7.51
N ALA A 85 22.72 -2.02 -6.35
CA ALA A 85 23.44 -2.18 -5.08
C ALA A 85 24.34 -3.42 -5.05
N GLN A 86 24.06 -4.45 -5.86
CA GLN A 86 24.92 -5.62 -6.04
C GLN A 86 26.10 -5.36 -7.00
N GLY A 87 26.23 -4.14 -7.53
CA GLY A 87 27.33 -3.73 -8.40
C GLY A 87 27.00 -3.79 -9.89
N PHE A 88 25.76 -4.13 -10.27
CA PHE A 88 25.33 -4.05 -11.66
C PHE A 88 25.19 -2.60 -12.10
N LYS A 89 25.60 -2.29 -13.34
CA LYS A 89 25.35 -0.96 -13.90
C LYS A 89 23.83 -0.74 -14.03
N PRO A 90 23.32 0.48 -13.84
CA PRO A 90 21.90 0.78 -13.94
C PRO A 90 21.22 0.27 -15.21
N LYS A 91 21.94 0.30 -16.34
CA LYS A 91 21.44 -0.20 -17.63
C LYS A 91 21.34 -1.73 -17.63
N ASP A 92 22.38 -2.43 -17.21
CA ASP A 92 22.38 -3.90 -17.08
C ASP A 92 21.34 -4.38 -16.05
N ALA A 93 21.17 -3.66 -14.94
CA ALA A 93 20.17 -3.96 -13.92
C ALA A 93 18.74 -3.89 -14.48
N VAL A 94 18.44 -2.93 -15.34
CA VAL A 94 17.12 -2.84 -16.01
C VAL A 94 16.92 -3.97 -17.00
N GLU A 95 17.93 -4.32 -17.80
CA GLU A 95 17.83 -5.41 -18.77
C GLU A 95 17.61 -6.76 -18.08
N ILE A 96 18.37 -7.05 -17.01
CA ILE A 96 18.20 -8.26 -16.18
C ILE A 96 16.79 -8.30 -15.61
N PHE A 97 16.34 -7.20 -15.01
CA PHE A 97 15.00 -7.08 -14.46
C PHE A 97 13.90 -7.32 -15.51
N LEU A 98 14.04 -6.81 -16.74
CA LEU A 98 13.08 -7.07 -17.81
C LEU A 98 13.04 -8.54 -18.21
N GLN A 99 14.19 -9.22 -18.25
CA GLN A 99 14.24 -10.67 -18.49
C GLN A 99 13.58 -11.48 -17.36
N GLU A 100 13.76 -11.06 -16.10
CA GLU A 100 13.09 -11.67 -14.95
C GLU A 100 11.56 -11.54 -15.07
N VAL A 101 11.06 -10.34 -15.37
CA VAL A 101 9.62 -10.10 -15.58
C VAL A 101 9.06 -10.93 -16.74
N MET A 102 9.80 -11.04 -17.85
CA MET A 102 9.41 -11.90 -18.99
C MET A 102 9.22 -13.35 -18.56
N LEU A 103 10.12 -13.86 -17.73
CA LEU A 103 10.10 -15.24 -17.25
C LEU A 103 8.99 -15.47 -16.22
N GLU A 104 8.87 -14.58 -15.23
CA GLU A 104 7.90 -14.68 -14.13
C GLU A 104 6.45 -14.55 -14.62
N HIS A 105 6.20 -13.61 -15.54
CA HIS A 105 4.85 -13.30 -16.02
C HIS A 105 4.49 -14.00 -17.34
N ARG A 106 5.26 -15.01 -17.76
CA ARG A 106 5.01 -15.78 -18.99
C ARG A 106 4.79 -14.87 -20.21
N ASN A 107 5.59 -13.81 -20.31
CA ASN A 107 5.52 -12.83 -21.39
C ASN A 107 4.18 -12.07 -21.48
N GLU A 108 3.48 -11.83 -20.35
CA GLU A 108 2.27 -11.02 -20.34
C GLU A 108 2.56 -9.58 -20.83
N PRO A 109 1.97 -9.13 -21.95
CA PRO A 109 2.38 -7.91 -22.62
C PRO A 109 2.14 -6.65 -21.79
N LYS A 110 1.06 -6.65 -20.99
CA LYS A 110 0.72 -5.51 -20.11
C LYS A 110 1.75 -5.32 -19.00
N VAL A 111 2.26 -6.40 -18.41
CA VAL A 111 3.24 -6.32 -17.33
C VAL A 111 4.61 -5.95 -17.88
N LEU A 112 4.96 -6.45 -19.07
CA LEU A 112 6.20 -6.08 -19.75
C LEU A 112 6.26 -4.61 -20.12
N GLU A 113 5.16 -4.04 -20.63
CA GLU A 113 5.11 -2.62 -20.96
C GLU A 113 5.26 -1.74 -19.70
N GLN A 114 4.65 -2.16 -18.59
CA GLN A 114 4.79 -1.49 -17.30
C GLN A 114 6.21 -1.60 -16.75
N ALA A 115 6.83 -2.77 -16.82
CA ALA A 115 8.21 -2.99 -16.41
C ALA A 115 9.20 -2.17 -17.25
N ARG A 116 8.98 -2.08 -18.57
CA ARG A 116 9.79 -1.25 -19.48
C ARG A 116 9.67 0.23 -19.15
N THR A 117 8.45 0.71 -18.89
CA THR A 117 8.20 2.11 -18.50
C THR A 117 8.87 2.43 -17.17
N ALA A 118 8.80 1.52 -16.19
CA ALA A 118 9.46 1.68 -14.90
C ALA A 118 10.99 1.67 -15.02
N GLY A 119 11.55 0.82 -15.88
CA GLY A 119 12.99 0.77 -16.18
C GLY A 119 13.50 2.06 -16.82
N ASP A 120 12.76 2.63 -17.79
CA ASP A 120 13.12 3.90 -18.42
C ASP A 120 13.06 5.07 -17.44
N ASP A 121 12.00 5.16 -16.63
CA ASP A 121 11.88 6.17 -15.59
C ASP A 121 13.01 6.07 -14.56
N PHE A 122 13.39 4.84 -14.19
CA PHE A 122 14.53 4.59 -13.32
C PHE A 122 15.84 5.13 -13.93
N LEU A 123 16.16 4.78 -15.19
CA LEU A 123 17.36 5.27 -15.88
C LEU A 123 17.38 6.79 -15.99
N ARG A 124 16.22 7.40 -16.25
CA ARG A 124 16.07 8.86 -16.28
C ARG A 124 16.38 9.48 -14.91
N ARG A 125 15.87 8.91 -13.82
CA ARG A 125 16.18 9.37 -12.45
C ARG A 125 17.65 9.18 -12.08
N VAL A 126 18.25 8.05 -12.45
CA VAL A 126 19.69 7.79 -12.28
C VAL A 126 20.52 8.88 -12.95
N ARG A 127 20.19 9.20 -14.21
CA ARG A 127 20.89 10.22 -15.00
C ARG A 127 20.78 11.61 -14.38
N ASN A 128 19.67 11.89 -13.71
CA ASN A 128 19.43 13.15 -13.00
C ASN A 128 19.99 13.17 -11.57
N GLY A 129 20.62 12.09 -11.09
CA GLY A 129 21.15 11.98 -9.73
C GLY A 129 20.08 11.87 -8.64
N LEU A 130 18.86 11.45 -8.98
CA LEU A 130 17.68 11.40 -8.09
C LEU A 130 17.45 10.02 -7.45
N LEU A 131 18.52 9.25 -7.23
CA LEU A 131 18.46 7.90 -6.66
C LEU A 131 18.74 7.84 -5.17
#